data_AF-B9VA49-F1
#
_entry.id   AF-B9VA49-F1
#
_cell.length_a   1.000
_cell.length_b   1.000
_cell.length_c   1.000
_cell.angle_alpha   90.00
_cell.angle_beta   90.00
_cell.angle_gamma   90.00
#
_symmetry.space_group_name_H-M   'P 1'
#
loop_
_entity.id
_entity.type
_entity.pdbx_description
1 polymer ?
#
loop_
_entity_poly.entity_id
_entity_poly.type
_entity_poly.pdbx_seq_one_letter_code
_entity_poly.pdbx_strand_id
1 'polypeptide(L)'
;FPRYHIGESILPSALPVLDLLGVRKKVEEHGFVRKGGAYFEWGPENWELNFDHLEGSDTYSYQVIRSEFDELLLDHAKDSGVEVHEGVRVTSIEFDGERPVSAGWDRGKDSAESGTIGFDFLIDCSGRNGVMATKYLKNRKYNEAFRNLGVWSYWRGVKPLDKGPEGAIAVCSVPDGWYWDIP
;
A
#
# COMPACT_ATOMS: atom_id res chain seq x y z
N PHE A 1 1.95 9.21 -11.33
CA PHE A 1 1.11 9.51 -10.18
C PHE A 1 0.31 10.77 -10.50
N PRO A 2 -0.85 10.96 -9.86
CA PRO A 2 -1.51 10.01 -8.96
C PRO A 2 -2.02 8.78 -9.72
N ARG A 3 -2.22 7.64 -9.03
CA ARG A 3 -2.91 6.47 -9.60
C ARG A 3 -3.76 5.75 -8.57
N TYR A 4 -4.88 5.18 -9.01
CA TYR A 4 -5.74 4.38 -8.14
C TYR A 4 -5.01 3.15 -7.57
N HIS A 5 -5.31 2.81 -6.31
CA HIS A 5 -4.92 1.54 -5.67
C HIS A 5 -5.80 1.26 -4.45
N ILE A 6 -6.10 -0.01 -4.17
CA ILE A 6 -6.82 -0.42 -2.96
C ILE A 6 -5.87 -0.69 -1.78
N GLY A 7 -6.35 -0.59 -0.55
CA GLY A 7 -5.57 -0.84 0.68
C GLY A 7 -5.28 0.47 1.39
N GLU A 8 -6.31 0.99 2.05
CA GLU A 8 -6.40 2.38 2.53
C GLU A 8 -6.23 2.48 4.05
N SER A 9 -6.35 1.38 4.78
CA SER A 9 -6.25 1.37 6.24
C SER A 9 -4.84 1.04 6.72
N ILE A 10 -4.15 2.03 7.28
CA ILE A 10 -2.78 1.89 7.77
C ILE A 10 -2.78 1.47 9.26
N LEU A 11 -1.68 0.86 9.70
CA LEU A 11 -1.46 0.46 11.09
C LEU A 11 -0.42 1.37 11.77
N PRO A 12 -0.44 1.50 13.12
CA PRO A 12 0.54 2.31 13.85
C PRO A 12 1.99 1.92 13.57
N SER A 13 2.26 0.65 13.24
CA SER A 13 3.60 0.17 12.87
C SER A 13 4.23 0.85 11.65
N ALA A 14 3.43 1.54 10.82
CA ALA A 14 3.95 2.35 9.74
C ALA A 14 4.55 3.68 10.23
N LEU A 15 4.12 4.20 11.39
CA LEU A 15 4.54 5.53 11.87
C LEU A 15 6.05 5.62 12.13
N PRO A 16 6.70 4.66 12.80
CA PRO A 16 8.16 4.67 12.94
C PRO A 16 8.89 4.61 11.59
N VAL A 17 8.31 3.98 10.57
CA VAL A 17 8.88 3.96 9.22
C VAL A 17 8.75 5.33 8.57
N LEU A 18 7.60 6.00 8.70
CA LEU A 18 7.41 7.36 8.20
C LEU A 18 8.32 8.38 8.91
N ASP A 19 8.60 8.18 10.20
CA ASP A 19 9.58 8.97 10.95
C ASP A 19 11.00 8.74 10.46
N LEU A 20 11.40 7.48 10.27
CA LEU A 20 12.72 7.13 9.74
C LEU A 20 12.93 7.72 8.33
N LEU A 21 11.88 7.72 7.51
CA LEU A 21 11.90 8.33 6.18
C LEU A 21 11.84 9.86 6.23
N GLY A 22 11.49 10.48 7.36
CA GLY A 22 11.36 11.94 7.48
C GLY A 22 10.10 12.52 6.83
N VAL A 23 9.10 11.68 6.53
CA VAL A 23 7.88 12.07 5.79
C VAL A 23 6.64 12.21 6.68
N ARG A 24 6.68 11.73 7.94
CA ARG A 24 5.51 11.74 8.85
C ARG A 24 4.85 13.12 8.96
N LYS A 25 5.63 14.19 9.06
CA LYS A 25 5.11 15.56 9.13
C LYS A 25 4.27 15.93 7.88
N LYS A 26 4.74 15.59 6.68
CA LYS A 26 4.00 15.84 5.43
C LYS A 26 2.68 15.05 5.41
N VAL A 27 2.70 13.81 5.90
CA VAL A 27 1.49 12.96 6.00
C VAL A 27 0.47 13.55 6.99
N GLU A 28 0.93 14.06 8.13
CA GLU A 28 0.07 14.77 9.10
C GLU A 28 -0.54 16.03 8.49
N GLU A 29 0.26 16.84 7.82
CA GLU A 29 -0.18 18.11 7.21
C GLU A 29 -1.13 17.89 6.03
N HIS A 30 -1.06 16.74 5.34
CA HIS A 30 -2.01 16.38 4.29
C HIS A 30 -3.43 16.20 4.84
N GLY A 31 -3.57 15.81 6.11
CA GLY A 31 -4.88 15.74 6.77
C GLY A 31 -5.69 14.49 6.44
N PHE A 32 -5.04 13.34 6.22
CA PHE A 32 -5.74 12.05 6.17
C PHE A 32 -6.53 11.80 7.46
N VAL A 33 -7.60 11.01 7.37
CA VAL A 33 -8.41 10.66 8.54
C VAL A 33 -7.55 9.94 9.57
N ARG A 34 -7.47 10.46 10.79
CA ARG A 34 -6.80 9.78 11.89
C ARG A 34 -7.63 8.58 12.32
N LYS A 35 -6.97 7.43 12.38
CA LYS A 35 -7.53 6.14 12.77
C LYS A 35 -7.08 5.79 14.19
N GLY A 36 -8.02 5.80 15.14
CA GLY A 36 -7.76 5.41 16.53
C GLY A 36 -7.77 3.89 16.76
N GLY A 37 -8.21 3.10 15.78
CA GLY A 37 -8.30 1.65 15.96
C GLY A 37 -9.11 0.92 14.89
N ALA A 38 -9.75 -0.17 15.29
CA ALA A 38 -10.63 -0.97 14.47
C ALA A 38 -11.83 -1.50 15.27
N TYR A 39 -12.96 -1.66 14.61
CA TYR A 39 -14.16 -2.31 15.14
C TYR A 39 -14.42 -3.61 14.40
N PHE A 40 -14.78 -4.67 15.13
CA PHE A 40 -15.05 -5.98 14.56
C PHE A 40 -16.44 -6.48 14.97
N GLU A 41 -17.19 -7.00 13.99
CA GLU A 41 -18.35 -7.86 14.20
C GLU A 41 -18.05 -9.21 13.56
N TRP A 42 -17.84 -10.26 14.36
CA TRP A 42 -17.42 -11.56 13.85
C TRP A 42 -18.25 -12.69 14.46
N GLY A 43 -19.13 -13.26 13.65
CA GLY A 43 -20.13 -14.21 14.13
C GLY A 43 -20.98 -13.60 15.26
N PRO A 44 -21.05 -14.22 16.45
CA PRO A 44 -21.79 -13.68 17.58
C PRO A 44 -21.01 -12.65 18.42
N GLU A 45 -19.73 -12.41 18.11
CA GLU A 45 -18.84 -11.59 18.94
C GLU A 45 -18.59 -10.22 18.31
N ASN A 46 -18.57 -9.20 19.16
CA ASN A 46 -18.21 -7.84 18.76
C ASN A 46 -17.11 -7.33 19.68
N TRP A 47 -16.08 -6.70 19.12
CA TRP A 47 -15.00 -6.11 19.91
C TRP A 47 -14.35 -4.93 19.20
N GLU A 48 -13.57 -4.19 19.97
CA GLU A 48 -12.82 -3.03 19.53
C GLU A 48 -11.32 -3.28 19.76
N LEU A 49 -10.52 -2.85 18.79
CA LEU A 49 -9.08 -2.73 18.93
C LEU A 49 -8.75 -1.25 19.04
N ASN A 50 -8.45 -0.78 20.25
CA ASN A 50 -8.02 0.59 20.51
C ASN A 50 -6.49 0.66 20.45
N PHE A 51 -5.94 1.58 19.65
CA PHE A 51 -4.50 1.70 19.48
C PHE A 51 -3.80 2.34 20.69
N ASP A 52 -4.51 3.08 21.53
CA ASP A 52 -3.98 3.61 22.80
C ASP A 52 -3.73 2.55 23.87
N HIS A 53 -4.27 1.33 23.69
CA HIS A 53 -4.03 0.17 24.55
C HIS A 53 -2.90 -0.74 24.03
N LEU A 54 -2.33 -0.44 22.86
CA LEU A 54 -1.20 -1.20 22.32
C LEU A 54 0.12 -0.77 22.97
N GLU A 55 1.06 -1.71 23.10
CA GLU A 55 2.42 -1.38 23.52
C GLU A 55 3.10 -0.49 22.47
N GLY A 56 3.57 0.67 22.90
CA GLY A 56 4.20 1.68 22.04
C GLY A 56 3.79 3.08 22.44
N SER A 57 4.37 4.07 21.78
CA SER A 57 4.03 5.49 21.99
C SER A 57 3.01 6.02 20.97
N ASP A 58 2.79 5.29 19.86
CA ASP A 58 1.91 5.71 18.79
C ASP A 58 0.50 5.14 19.01
N THR A 59 -0.45 6.02 19.28
CA THR A 59 -1.84 5.67 19.64
C THR A 59 -2.83 5.81 18.48
N TYR A 60 -2.33 5.97 17.25
CA TYR A 60 -3.16 6.21 16.07
C TYR A 60 -2.49 5.71 14.78
N SER A 61 -3.21 5.80 13.67
CA SER A 61 -2.68 5.67 12.31
C SER A 61 -3.55 6.49 11.34
N TYR A 62 -3.57 6.15 10.05
CA TYR A 62 -4.34 6.87 9.04
C TYR A 62 -5.26 5.95 8.23
N GLN A 63 -6.40 6.47 7.82
CA GLN A 63 -7.11 6.01 6.62
C GLN A 63 -6.68 6.93 5.47
N VAL A 64 -6.10 6.37 4.42
CA VAL A 64 -5.46 7.13 3.35
C VAL A 64 -6.16 6.95 2.01
N ILE A 65 -6.20 8.01 1.21
CA ILE A 65 -6.50 7.90 -0.22
C ILE A 65 -5.20 7.49 -0.91
N ARG A 66 -5.12 6.24 -1.37
CA ARG A 66 -3.84 5.66 -1.85
C ARG A 66 -3.21 6.38 -3.03
N SER A 67 -4.01 7.00 -3.88
CA SER A 67 -3.47 7.79 -4.99
C SER A 67 -2.69 9.02 -4.52
N GLU A 68 -3.12 9.63 -3.42
CA GLU A 68 -2.50 10.81 -2.81
C GLU A 68 -1.36 10.40 -1.88
N PHE A 69 -1.56 9.37 -1.06
CA PHE A 69 -0.54 8.88 -0.13
C PHE A 69 0.69 8.34 -0.86
N ASP A 70 0.50 7.50 -1.88
CA ASP A 70 1.62 6.97 -2.66
C ASP A 70 2.35 8.09 -3.43
N GLU A 71 1.62 9.09 -3.93
CA GLU A 71 2.22 10.26 -4.61
C GLU A 71 3.04 11.11 -3.64
N LEU A 72 2.49 11.42 -2.46
CA LEU A 72 3.18 12.15 -1.39
C LEU A 72 4.49 11.46 -1.01
N LEU A 73 4.49 10.14 -0.85
CA LEU A 73 5.69 9.36 -0.55
C LEU A 73 6.70 9.40 -1.71
N LEU A 74 6.23 9.29 -2.96
CA LEU A 74 7.10 9.33 -4.14
C LEU A 74 7.73 10.71 -4.33
N ASP A 75 6.96 11.77 -4.14
CA ASP A 75 7.46 13.15 -4.23
C ASP A 75 8.42 13.46 -3.08
N HIS A 76 8.17 12.94 -1.87
CA HIS A 76 9.15 13.02 -0.80
C HIS A 76 10.46 12.32 -1.14
N ALA A 77 10.42 11.19 -1.85
CA ALA A 77 11.64 10.53 -2.33
C ALA A 77 12.40 11.41 -3.35
N LYS A 78 11.69 12.07 -4.28
CA LYS A 78 12.28 13.04 -5.22
C LYS A 78 12.96 14.20 -4.49
N ASP A 79 12.26 14.79 -3.52
CA ASP A 79 12.79 15.88 -2.67
C ASP A 79 14.04 15.45 -1.89
N SER A 80 14.16 14.15 -1.60
CA SER A 80 15.30 13.54 -0.92
C SER A 80 16.45 13.15 -1.86
N GLY A 81 16.35 13.47 -3.15
CA GLY A 81 17.39 13.25 -4.16
C GLY A 81 17.29 11.94 -4.95
N VAL A 82 16.17 11.21 -4.83
CA VAL A 82 15.94 10.00 -5.64
C VAL A 82 15.55 10.39 -7.06
N GLU A 83 16.22 9.81 -8.05
CA GLU A 83 15.79 9.92 -9.45
C GLU A 83 14.55 9.05 -9.69
N VAL A 84 13.43 9.69 -10.01
CA VAL A 84 12.14 9.02 -10.22
C VAL A 84 11.72 9.19 -11.68
N HIS A 85 11.50 8.06 -12.35
CA HIS A 85 10.99 8.03 -13.72
C HIS A 85 9.56 7.51 -13.76
N GLU A 86 8.60 8.43 -13.83
CA GLU A 86 7.20 8.09 -13.99
C GLU A 86 6.85 7.80 -15.46
N GLY A 87 5.79 7.01 -15.68
CA GLY A 87 5.40 6.58 -17.03
C GLY A 87 6.44 5.69 -17.71
N VAL A 88 7.39 5.14 -16.94
CA VAL A 88 8.40 4.19 -17.42
C VAL A 88 8.10 2.81 -16.86
N ARG A 89 8.01 1.82 -17.74
CA ARG A 89 7.73 0.43 -17.39
C ARG A 89 8.96 -0.41 -17.65
N VAL A 90 9.40 -1.14 -16.64
CA VAL A 90 10.41 -2.20 -16.80
C VAL A 90 9.81 -3.37 -17.58
N THR A 91 10.49 -3.80 -18.65
CA THR A 91 10.05 -4.85 -19.57
C THR A 91 10.89 -6.12 -19.47
N SER A 92 12.19 -5.99 -19.21
CA SER A 92 13.11 -7.09 -18.95
C SER A 92 14.16 -6.71 -17.90
N ILE A 93 14.75 -7.74 -17.29
CA ILE A 93 15.95 -7.70 -16.47
C ILE A 93 16.98 -8.59 -17.17
N GLU A 94 18.18 -8.07 -17.37
CA GLU A 94 19.33 -8.79 -17.90
C GLU A 94 20.24 -9.23 -16.75
N PHE A 95 20.89 -10.38 -16.94
CA PHE A 95 21.69 -11.04 -15.91
C PHE A 95 23.10 -11.35 -16.42
N ASP A 96 24.08 -11.20 -15.53
CA ASP A 96 25.42 -11.76 -15.66
C ASP A 96 25.53 -12.94 -14.69
N GLY A 97 25.44 -14.15 -15.23
CA GLY A 97 25.20 -15.36 -14.43
C GLY A 97 23.87 -15.26 -13.68
N GLU A 98 23.92 -15.28 -12.35
CA GLU A 98 22.73 -15.13 -11.47
C GLU A 98 22.51 -13.69 -11.00
N ARG A 99 23.43 -12.76 -11.29
CA ARG A 99 23.34 -11.37 -10.82
C ARG A 99 22.57 -10.51 -11.83
N PRO A 100 21.50 -9.79 -11.43
CA PRO A 100 20.85 -8.83 -12.32
C PRO A 100 21.76 -7.61 -12.49
N VAL A 101 21.92 -7.13 -13.73
CA VAL A 101 22.88 -6.06 -14.07
C VAL A 101 22.27 -4.88 -14.81
N SER A 102 21.14 -5.08 -15.47
CA SER A 102 20.42 -4.01 -16.16
C SER A 102 18.95 -4.34 -16.35
N ALA A 103 18.15 -3.34 -16.68
CA ALA A 103 16.74 -3.47 -17.01
C ALA A 103 16.43 -2.79 -18.34
N GLY A 104 15.70 -3.49 -19.21
CA GLY A 104 15.02 -2.88 -20.35
C GLY A 104 13.77 -2.14 -19.88
N TRP A 105 13.47 -1.00 -20.50
CA TRP A 105 12.30 -0.18 -20.19
C TRP A 105 11.64 0.41 -21.44
N ASP A 106 10.34 0.72 -21.34
CA ASP A 106 9.57 1.48 -22.33
C ASP A 106 8.68 2.56 -21.68
N ARG A 107 8.17 3.50 -22.48
CA ARG A 107 7.17 4.50 -22.05
C ARG A 107 5.72 4.10 -22.38
N GLY A 108 5.42 2.79 -22.37
CA GLY A 108 4.10 2.28 -22.69
C GLY A 108 3.78 2.22 -24.18
N LYS A 109 2.53 1.86 -24.52
CA LYS A 109 2.14 1.52 -25.90
C LYS A 109 2.07 2.71 -26.85
N ASP A 110 1.90 3.91 -26.31
CA ASP A 110 1.71 5.14 -27.09
C ASP A 110 3.04 5.87 -27.38
N SER A 111 4.16 5.28 -26.98
CA SER A 111 5.51 5.81 -27.23
C SER A 111 6.41 4.72 -27.78
N ALA A 112 7.22 5.07 -28.78
CA ALA A 112 8.30 4.21 -29.27
C ALA A 112 9.58 4.32 -28.42
N GLU A 113 9.59 5.21 -27.42
CA GLU A 113 10.75 5.42 -26.55
C GLU A 113 10.96 4.21 -25.63
N SER A 114 12.17 3.67 -25.70
CA SER A 114 12.63 2.54 -24.93
C SER A 114 14.14 2.63 -24.72
N GLY A 115 14.65 1.88 -23.76
CA GLY A 115 16.08 1.86 -23.47
C GLY A 115 16.48 0.79 -22.47
N THR A 116 17.69 0.93 -21.98
CA THR A 116 18.26 0.06 -20.95
C THR A 116 18.90 0.93 -19.87
N ILE A 117 18.77 0.50 -18.62
CA ILE A 117 19.43 1.13 -17.47
C ILE A 117 20.25 0.08 -16.72
N GLY A 118 21.52 0.37 -16.47
CA GLY A 118 22.42 -0.49 -15.69
C GLY A 118 22.33 -0.20 -14.19
N PHE A 119 22.57 -1.21 -13.36
CA PHE A 119 22.57 -1.07 -11.90
C PHE A 119 23.40 -2.17 -11.21
N ASP A 120 23.76 -1.92 -9.95
CA ASP A 120 24.47 -2.89 -9.12
C ASP A 120 23.52 -3.77 -8.30
N PHE A 121 22.39 -3.19 -7.87
CA PHE A 121 21.38 -3.83 -7.04
C PHE A 121 19.98 -3.59 -7.61
N LEU A 122 19.11 -4.60 -7.45
CA LEU A 122 17.72 -4.55 -7.86
C LEU A 122 16.81 -4.82 -6.66
N ILE A 123 15.84 -3.96 -6.44
CA ILE A 123 14.75 -4.17 -5.49
C ILE A 123 13.44 -4.21 -6.29
N ASP A 124 12.77 -5.38 -6.32
CA ASP A 124 11.50 -5.53 -7.03
C ASP A 124 10.32 -5.07 -6.15
N CYS A 125 9.89 -3.83 -6.34
CA CYS A 125 8.72 -3.23 -5.69
C CYS A 125 7.47 -3.22 -6.59
N SER A 126 7.36 -4.13 -7.59
CA SER A 126 6.26 -4.16 -8.56
C SER A 126 4.92 -4.70 -8.02
N GLY A 127 4.80 -4.84 -6.69
CA GLY A 127 3.58 -5.25 -6.00
C GLY A 127 3.09 -6.63 -6.44
N ARG A 128 1.78 -6.77 -6.68
CA ARG A 128 1.17 -8.05 -7.05
C ARG A 128 1.76 -8.66 -8.32
N ASN A 129 2.26 -7.85 -9.26
CA ASN A 129 2.89 -8.35 -10.49
C ASN A 129 4.15 -9.17 -10.16
N GLY A 130 4.97 -8.69 -9.23
CA GLY A 130 6.22 -9.34 -8.78
C GLY A 130 7.04 -9.86 -9.96
N VAL A 131 7.61 -8.95 -10.74
CA VAL A 131 8.34 -9.22 -11.98
C VAL A 131 9.40 -10.31 -11.78
N MET A 132 10.21 -10.22 -10.73
CA MET A 132 11.23 -11.21 -10.40
C MET A 132 10.61 -12.56 -10.02
N ALA A 133 9.66 -12.56 -9.09
CA ALA A 133 9.04 -13.78 -8.57
C ALA A 133 8.26 -14.57 -9.62
N THR A 134 7.70 -13.90 -10.63
CA THR A 134 6.85 -14.52 -11.65
C THR A 134 7.60 -14.85 -12.94
N LYS A 135 8.38 -13.92 -13.48
CA LYS A 135 9.02 -14.07 -14.80
C LYS A 135 10.36 -14.82 -14.72
N TYR A 136 11.15 -14.53 -13.69
CA TYR A 136 12.54 -14.99 -13.60
C TYR A 136 12.70 -16.15 -12.63
N LEU A 137 12.36 -15.95 -11.36
CA LEU A 137 12.52 -16.95 -10.30
C LEU A 137 11.43 -18.03 -10.32
N LYS A 138 10.25 -17.71 -10.87
CA LYS A 138 9.08 -18.61 -10.95
C LYS A 138 8.76 -19.30 -9.62
N ASN A 139 8.91 -18.59 -8.52
CA ASN A 139 8.85 -19.13 -7.17
C ASN A 139 7.61 -18.65 -6.38
N ARG A 140 6.68 -17.93 -7.02
CA ARG A 140 5.41 -17.54 -6.40
C ARG A 140 4.57 -18.78 -6.07
N LYS A 141 4.18 -18.91 -4.80
CA LYS A 141 3.28 -19.96 -4.31
C LYS A 141 2.04 -19.31 -3.69
N TYR A 142 0.86 -19.76 -4.10
CA TYR A 142 -0.39 -19.29 -3.54
C TYR A 142 -0.74 -20.06 -2.27
N ASN A 143 -1.35 -19.38 -1.31
CA ASN A 143 -1.93 -20.03 -0.14
C ASN A 143 -3.31 -20.59 -0.51
N GLU A 144 -3.50 -21.90 -0.34
CA GLU A 144 -4.75 -22.59 -0.66
C GLU A 144 -5.94 -22.11 0.18
N ALA A 145 -5.70 -21.71 1.44
CA ALA A 145 -6.75 -21.26 2.35
C ALA A 145 -7.23 -19.82 2.08
N PHE A 146 -6.38 -18.97 1.51
CA PHE A 146 -6.64 -17.54 1.34
C PHE A 146 -6.79 -17.14 -0.13
N ARG A 147 -7.68 -17.82 -0.85
CA ARG A 147 -8.04 -17.52 -2.24
C ARG A 147 -9.24 -16.56 -2.31
N ASN A 148 -9.16 -15.49 -1.54
CA ASN A 148 -10.24 -14.52 -1.40
C ASN A 148 -10.35 -13.61 -2.64
N LEU A 149 -11.57 -13.23 -2.99
CA LEU A 149 -11.88 -12.21 -3.97
C LEU A 149 -12.41 -10.97 -3.25
N GLY A 150 -11.83 -9.81 -3.52
CA GLY A 150 -12.36 -8.53 -3.07
C GLY A 150 -13.22 -7.88 -4.15
N VAL A 151 -14.38 -7.37 -3.77
CA VAL A 151 -15.22 -6.48 -4.58
C VAL A 151 -15.55 -5.28 -3.71
N TRP A 152 -15.37 -4.07 -4.23
CA TRP A 152 -15.49 -2.85 -3.43
C TRP A 152 -16.01 -1.69 -4.28
N SER A 153 -16.45 -0.63 -3.60
CA SER A 153 -16.89 0.64 -4.19
C SER A 153 -16.65 1.76 -3.18
N TYR A 154 -17.01 2.99 -3.54
CA TYR A 154 -16.94 4.17 -2.68
C TYR A 154 -18.33 4.78 -2.54
N TRP A 155 -18.63 5.28 -1.34
CA TRP A 155 -19.92 5.91 -1.02
C TRP A 155 -19.70 7.32 -0.48
N ARG A 156 -20.70 8.20 -0.65
CA ARG A 156 -20.70 9.57 -0.12
C ARG A 156 -21.94 9.81 0.72
N GLY A 157 -21.83 10.62 1.76
CA GLY A 157 -22.93 10.90 2.68
C GLY A 157 -23.28 9.73 3.60
N VAL A 158 -22.34 8.81 3.81
CA VAL A 158 -22.47 7.72 4.79
C VAL A 158 -22.34 8.32 6.18
N LYS A 159 -23.15 7.83 7.13
CA LYS A 159 -23.02 8.24 8.54
C LYS A 159 -21.73 7.65 9.09
N PRO A 160 -20.96 8.40 9.90
CA PRO A 160 -19.81 7.83 10.60
C PRO A 160 -20.21 6.61 11.42
N LEU A 161 -19.28 5.67 11.57
CA LEU A 161 -19.45 4.52 12.45
C LEU A 161 -19.76 5.01 13.87
N ASP A 162 -20.84 4.51 14.46
CA ASP A 162 -21.31 4.87 15.80
C ASP A 162 -20.74 3.96 16.91
N LYS A 163 -19.81 3.07 16.54
CA LYS A 163 -19.12 2.10 17.39
C LYS A 163 -17.62 2.16 17.15
N GLY A 164 -16.84 1.73 18.13
CA GLY A 164 -15.39 1.71 17.98
C GLY A 164 -14.71 3.08 18.09
N PRO A 165 -13.37 3.08 17.96
CA PRO A 165 -12.56 4.29 18.10
C PRO A 165 -12.80 5.28 16.95
N GLU A 166 -12.50 6.56 17.16
CA GLU A 166 -12.64 7.58 16.11
C GLU A 166 -11.82 7.22 14.86
N GLY A 167 -12.44 7.35 13.68
CA GLY A 167 -11.83 7.02 12.39
C GLY A 167 -11.49 5.53 12.19
N ALA A 168 -12.03 4.65 13.03
CA ALA A 168 -11.81 3.21 12.92
C ALA A 168 -12.31 2.63 11.59
N ILE A 169 -11.62 1.58 11.15
CA ILE A 169 -12.16 0.65 10.15
C ILE A 169 -13.19 -0.25 10.84
N ALA A 170 -14.33 -0.53 10.20
CA ALA A 170 -15.21 -1.63 10.59
C ALA A 170 -14.87 -2.88 9.76
N VAL A 171 -14.82 -4.04 10.40
CA VAL A 171 -14.61 -5.34 9.75
C VAL A 171 -15.69 -6.29 10.23
N CYS A 172 -16.61 -6.65 9.34
CA CYS A 172 -17.83 -7.36 9.71
C CYS A 172 -17.99 -8.65 8.90
N SER A 173 -18.10 -9.78 9.58
CA SER A 173 -18.32 -11.09 8.96
C SER A 173 -19.74 -11.20 8.39
N VAL A 174 -19.86 -11.92 7.28
CA VAL A 174 -21.12 -12.33 6.63
C VAL A 174 -21.02 -13.82 6.29
N PRO A 175 -22.13 -14.52 5.97
CA PRO A 175 -22.10 -15.97 5.76
C PRO A 175 -21.01 -16.47 4.80
N ASP A 176 -20.74 -15.71 3.73
CA ASP A 176 -19.79 -16.07 2.68
C ASP A 176 -18.50 -15.21 2.69
N GLY A 177 -18.17 -14.54 3.81
CA GLY A 177 -16.97 -13.73 3.90
C GLY A 177 -17.02 -12.62 4.95
N TRP A 178 -16.55 -11.44 4.58
CA TRP A 178 -16.58 -10.25 5.41
C TRP A 178 -16.52 -9.00 4.53
N TYR A 179 -16.96 -7.87 5.06
CA TYR A 179 -16.80 -6.56 4.42
C TYR A 179 -16.00 -5.64 5.32
N TRP A 180 -15.37 -4.63 4.70
CA TRP A 180 -14.78 -3.51 5.42
C TRP A 180 -15.56 -2.22 5.14
N ASP A 181 -15.56 -1.34 6.12
CA ASP A 181 -15.95 0.06 5.97
C ASP A 181 -14.80 0.94 6.48
N ILE A 182 -14.31 1.83 5.63
CA ILE A 182 -13.18 2.72 5.88
C ILE A 182 -13.66 4.15 5.60
N PRO A 183 -13.67 5.04 6.61
CA PRO A 183 -14.11 6.42 6.43
C PRO A 183 -13.12 7.25 5.62
#